data_AF-A0A960S8W0-F1
#
_entry.id   AF-A0A960S8W0-F1
#
_cell.length_a   1.000
_cell.length_b   1.000
_cell.length_c   1.000
_cell.angle_alpha   90.00
_cell.angle_beta   90.00
_cell.angle_gamma   90.00
#
_symmetry.space_group_name_H-M   'P 1'
#
loop_
_entity.id
_entity.type
_entity.pdbx_description
1 polymer ?
#
loop_
_entity_poly.entity_id
_entity_poly.type
_entity_poly.pdbx_seq_one_letter_code
_entity_poly.pdbx_strand_id
1 'polypeptide(L)'
;MSKNRLANVDPKEFELPETFFEMDIDNKVFQGIVLQCLSQIEGITLIGGNFIDHILGRDQDRIKGVHVEQDRETASINVKIEVNIEYSRSIPQKAEEIQTKLSDDITRLTGLHVGTIHVLFRNVIPKGSAKAQEEPATEQV
;
A
#
# COMPACT_ATOMS: atom_id res chain seq x y z
N MET A 1 -28.77 57.68 34.59
CA MET A 1 -29.26 57.05 33.34
C MET A 1 -28.11 56.27 32.73
N SER A 2 -28.03 54.97 33.04
CA SER A 2 -26.98 54.08 32.57
C SER A 2 -27.32 53.61 31.15
N LYS A 3 -26.56 54.05 30.14
CA LYS A 3 -26.67 53.51 28.78
C LYS A 3 -25.62 52.40 28.59
N ASN A 4 -26.02 51.20 28.99
CA ASN A 4 -25.63 49.94 28.33
C ASN A 4 -25.99 50.06 26.83
N ARG A 5 -25.41 49.36 25.86
CA ARG A 5 -24.31 48.39 25.75
C ARG A 5 -24.23 48.15 24.23
N LEU A 6 -23.04 48.05 23.65
CA LEU A 6 -22.78 47.22 22.45
C LEU A 6 -23.78 47.34 21.28
N ALA A 7 -24.12 48.55 20.84
CA ALA A 7 -24.95 48.73 19.65
C ALA A 7 -24.15 49.45 18.57
N ASN A 8 -23.11 48.80 18.06
CA ASN A 8 -22.51 49.06 16.74
C ASN A 8 -21.42 48.02 16.46
N VAL A 9 -21.80 46.74 16.42
CA VAL A 9 -21.02 45.74 15.71
C VAL A 9 -21.80 45.51 14.41
N ASP A 10 -21.25 46.02 13.30
CA ASP A 10 -21.79 45.81 11.95
C ASP A 10 -21.77 44.31 11.66
N PRO A 11 -22.92 43.63 11.47
CA PRO A 11 -23.00 42.19 11.29
C PRO A 11 -22.65 41.78 9.85
N LYS A 12 -21.75 42.53 9.19
CA LYS A 12 -21.17 42.14 7.90
C LYS A 12 -20.30 40.91 8.13
N GLU A 13 -20.99 39.78 8.09
CA GLU A 13 -20.53 38.49 7.60
C GLU A 13 -19.08 38.19 7.98
N PHE A 14 -18.93 37.66 9.18
CA PHE A 14 -17.75 36.88 9.51
C PHE A 14 -17.86 35.54 8.74
N GLU A 15 -17.65 35.58 7.42
CA GLU A 15 -17.46 34.36 6.64
C GLU A 15 -16.14 33.75 7.10
N LEU A 16 -16.25 32.69 7.91
CA LEU A 16 -15.10 31.85 8.19
C LEU A 16 -14.63 31.27 6.87
N PRO A 17 -13.32 31.31 6.56
CA PRO A 17 -12.82 30.69 5.34
C PRO A 17 -13.21 29.21 5.30
N GLU A 18 -13.57 28.72 4.11
CA GLU A 18 -13.81 27.30 3.91
C GLU A 18 -12.56 26.50 4.32
N THR A 19 -12.78 25.39 5.04
CA THR A 19 -11.68 24.51 5.41
C THR A 19 -11.29 23.66 4.21
N PHE A 20 -10.06 23.79 3.74
CA PHE A 20 -9.49 22.96 2.69
C PHE A 20 -8.77 21.75 3.31
N PHE A 21 -9.03 20.56 2.77
CA PHE A 21 -8.37 19.32 3.20
C PHE A 21 -7.41 18.86 2.11
N GLU A 22 -6.14 18.67 2.48
CA GLU A 22 -5.08 18.14 1.62
C GLU A 22 -4.52 16.87 2.26
N MET A 23 -4.23 15.85 1.45
CA MET A 23 -3.70 14.57 1.91
C MET A 23 -2.61 14.09 0.95
N ASP A 24 -1.41 13.91 1.50
CA ASP A 24 -0.29 13.27 0.82
C ASP A 24 -0.03 11.88 1.43
N ILE A 25 0.30 10.91 0.57
CA ILE A 25 0.66 9.56 0.99
C ILE A 25 2.05 9.21 0.44
N ASP A 26 2.99 8.93 1.34
CA ASP A 26 4.33 8.49 0.96
C ASP A 26 4.29 7.12 0.25
N ASN A 27 5.14 6.94 -0.75
CA ASN A 27 5.36 5.66 -1.42
C ASN A 27 5.61 4.50 -0.45
N LYS A 28 6.25 4.73 0.71
CA LYS A 28 6.46 3.70 1.74
C LYS A 28 5.15 3.14 2.31
N VAL A 29 4.09 3.95 2.40
CA VAL A 29 2.78 3.49 2.88
C VAL A 29 2.19 2.50 1.88
N PHE A 30 2.22 2.83 0.58
CA PHE A 30 1.77 1.93 -0.48
C PHE A 30 2.56 0.63 -0.52
N GLN A 31 3.89 0.71 -0.36
CA GLN A 31 4.71 -0.50 -0.29
C GLN A 31 4.34 -1.38 0.92
N GLY A 32 4.01 -0.78 2.07
CA GLY A 32 3.51 -1.52 3.24
C GLY A 32 2.17 -2.22 2.97
N ILE A 33 1.23 -1.55 2.31
CA ILE A 33 -0.05 -2.14 1.89
C ILE A 33 0.19 -3.33 0.94
N VAL A 34 1.05 -3.15 -0.07
CA VAL A 34 1.41 -4.21 -1.01
C VAL A 34 1.99 -5.41 -0.29
N LEU A 35 2.97 -5.20 0.59
CA LEU A 35 3.58 -6.29 1.35
C LEU A 35 2.57 -7.07 2.19
N GLN A 36 1.72 -6.35 2.92
CA GLN A 36 0.72 -6.96 3.79
C GLN A 36 -0.32 -7.74 2.99
N CYS A 37 -0.73 -7.23 1.82
CA CYS A 37 -1.65 -7.93 0.92
C CYS A 37 -0.99 -9.21 0.37
N LEU A 38 0.27 -9.12 -0.09
CA LEU A 38 0.97 -10.26 -0.69
C LEU A 38 1.29 -11.36 0.34
N SER A 39 1.56 -11.01 1.59
CA SER A 39 1.81 -11.99 2.67
C SER A 39 0.58 -12.83 3.01
N GLN A 40 -0.60 -12.47 2.53
CA GLN A 40 -1.85 -13.23 2.73
C GLN A 40 -2.20 -14.13 1.55
N ILE A 41 -1.32 -14.23 0.54
CA ILE A 41 -1.55 -15.01 -0.67
C ILE A 41 -0.61 -16.21 -0.65
N GLU A 42 -1.19 -17.40 -0.48
CA GLU A 42 -0.42 -18.63 -0.48
C GLU A 42 0.15 -18.94 -1.87
N GLY A 43 1.37 -19.48 -1.88
CA GLY A 43 1.99 -20.01 -3.09
C GLY A 43 2.72 -18.98 -3.93
N ILE A 44 2.99 -17.79 -3.39
CA ILE A 44 3.89 -16.79 -3.95
C ILE A 44 4.94 -16.35 -2.92
N THR A 45 6.06 -15.78 -3.39
CA THR A 45 7.07 -15.14 -2.52
C THR A 45 7.64 -13.87 -3.15
N LEU A 46 8.28 -13.02 -2.35
CA LEU A 46 8.97 -11.82 -2.84
C LEU A 46 10.28 -12.15 -3.59
N ILE A 47 10.74 -11.17 -4.37
CA ILE A 47 12.05 -11.22 -5.00
C ILE A 47 13.11 -10.71 -4.02
N GLY A 48 13.94 -11.62 -3.50
CA GLY A 48 15.17 -11.25 -2.79
C GLY A 48 15.04 -11.05 -1.29
N GLY A 49 14.07 -11.69 -0.63
CA GLY A 49 13.93 -11.70 0.82
C GLY A 49 12.59 -12.25 1.28
N ASN A 50 12.43 -12.35 2.60
CA ASN A 50 11.21 -12.77 3.26
C ASN A 50 10.28 -11.55 3.50
N PHE A 51 8.96 -11.76 3.52
CA PHE A 51 8.01 -10.67 3.79
C PHE A 51 8.28 -9.96 5.13
N ILE A 52 8.68 -10.73 6.15
CA ILE A 52 8.92 -10.25 7.52
C ILE A 52 10.12 -9.31 7.61
N ASP A 53 11.18 -9.56 6.86
CA ASP A 53 12.41 -8.73 6.91
C ASP A 53 12.13 -7.29 6.48
N HIS A 54 11.19 -7.11 5.54
CA HIS A 54 10.77 -5.79 5.07
C HIS A 54 9.80 -5.10 6.03
N ILE A 55 8.93 -5.85 6.71
CA ILE A 55 8.00 -5.28 7.71
C ILE A 55 8.75 -4.84 8.98
N LEU A 56 9.76 -5.60 9.41
CA LEU A 56 10.56 -5.27 10.60
C LEU A 56 11.62 -4.18 10.36
N GLY A 57 11.70 -3.61 9.15
CA GLY A 57 12.57 -2.48 8.84
C GLY A 57 14.06 -2.81 8.87
N ARG A 58 14.45 -4.08 8.63
CA ARG A 58 15.86 -4.47 8.48
C ARG A 58 16.45 -4.01 7.14
N ASP A 59 15.60 -3.78 6.14
CA ASP A 59 15.96 -3.29 4.80
C ASP A 59 15.15 -2.01 4.52
N GLN A 60 15.74 -0.83 4.77
CA GLN A 60 15.00 0.43 4.99
C GLN A 60 14.74 1.29 3.75
N ASP A 61 15.40 0.99 2.63
CA ASP A 61 15.45 1.94 1.51
C ASP A 61 14.47 1.60 0.37
N ARG A 62 14.33 0.33 0.00
CA ARG A 62 13.38 -0.12 -1.06
C ARG A 62 13.01 -1.58 -0.92
N ILE A 63 11.71 -1.87 -0.96
CA ILE A 63 11.20 -3.24 -1.09
C ILE A 63 11.45 -3.71 -2.53
N LYS A 64 12.31 -4.72 -2.68
CA LYS A 64 12.65 -5.27 -3.98
C LYS A 64 11.42 -5.82 -4.68
N GLY A 65 11.28 -5.47 -5.95
CA GLY A 65 10.16 -5.94 -6.77
C GLY A 65 8.84 -5.19 -6.56
N VAL A 66 8.76 -4.18 -5.69
CA VAL A 66 7.55 -3.33 -5.56
C VAL A 66 7.86 -1.92 -6.05
N HIS A 67 7.12 -1.46 -7.05
CA HIS A 67 7.24 -0.13 -7.63
C HIS A 67 5.87 0.53 -7.66
N VAL A 68 5.81 1.76 -7.14
CA VAL A 68 4.58 2.55 -7.02
C VAL A 68 4.81 3.88 -7.71
N GLU A 69 3.92 4.22 -8.61
CA GLU A 69 3.88 5.50 -9.31
C GLU A 69 2.52 6.14 -9.04
N GLN A 70 2.55 7.38 -8.54
CA GLN A 70 1.35 8.17 -8.28
C GLN A 70 1.18 9.18 -9.42
N ASP A 71 0.01 9.18 -10.03
CA ASP A 71 -0.41 10.20 -10.98
C ASP A 71 -1.26 11.24 -10.25
N ARG A 72 -0.69 12.43 -10.07
CA ARG A 72 -1.34 13.55 -9.38
C ARG A 72 -2.46 14.19 -10.20
N GLU A 73 -2.41 14.09 -11.53
CA GLU A 73 -3.42 14.69 -12.40
C GLU A 73 -4.71 13.87 -12.38
N THR A 74 -4.57 12.53 -12.42
CA THR A 74 -5.71 11.61 -12.41
C THR A 74 -6.07 11.08 -11.02
N ALA A 75 -5.34 11.49 -9.98
CA ALA A 75 -5.45 10.97 -8.62
C ALA A 75 -5.44 9.43 -8.57
N SER A 76 -4.56 8.83 -9.39
CA SER A 76 -4.50 7.38 -9.57
C SER A 76 -3.13 6.81 -9.20
N ILE A 77 -3.11 5.52 -8.89
CA ILE A 77 -1.91 4.78 -8.53
C ILE A 77 -1.69 3.64 -9.51
N ASN A 78 -0.46 3.55 -10.00
CA ASN A 78 0.03 2.42 -10.77
C ASN A 78 1.03 1.63 -9.93
N VAL A 79 0.78 0.32 -9.82
CA VAL A 79 1.61 -0.58 -9.02
C VAL A 79 2.16 -1.67 -9.92
N LYS A 80 3.49 -1.83 -9.89
CA LYS A 80 4.17 -3.00 -10.47
C LYS A 80 4.76 -3.83 -9.33
N ILE A 81 4.45 -5.11 -9.36
CA ILE A 81 4.96 -6.08 -8.40
C ILE A 81 5.66 -7.23 -9.11
N GLU A 82 6.73 -7.72 -8.49
CA GLU A 82 7.48 -8.87 -8.94
C GLU A 82 7.42 -9.95 -7.86
N VAL A 83 7.05 -11.17 -8.24
CA VAL A 83 6.86 -12.30 -7.32
C VAL A 83 7.41 -13.59 -7.91
N ASN A 84 7.79 -14.53 -7.05
CA ASN A 84 7.96 -15.93 -7.44
C ASN A 84 6.65 -16.69 -7.22
N ILE A 85 6.47 -17.81 -7.91
CA ILE A 85 5.29 -18.66 -7.76
C ILE A 85 5.71 -20.11 -7.47
N GLU A 86 5.00 -20.76 -6.56
CA GLU A 86 5.19 -22.18 -6.30
C GLU A 86 4.83 -23.02 -7.54
N TYR A 87 5.61 -24.07 -7.77
CA TYR A 87 5.28 -25.10 -8.73
C TYR A 87 3.88 -25.66 -8.47
N SER A 88 3.17 -26.04 -9.54
CA SER A 88 1.77 -26.51 -9.54
C SER A 88 0.67 -25.47 -9.24
N ARG A 89 1.00 -24.18 -9.12
CA ARG A 89 -0.01 -23.10 -9.03
C ARG A 89 -0.35 -22.55 -10.41
N SER A 90 -1.60 -22.12 -10.58
CA SER A 90 -2.07 -21.47 -11.81
C SER A 90 -1.67 -19.99 -11.81
N ILE A 91 -0.81 -19.59 -12.75
CA ILE A 91 -0.36 -18.20 -12.92
C ILE A 91 -1.54 -17.25 -13.15
N PRO A 92 -2.49 -17.51 -14.08
CA PRO A 92 -3.63 -16.61 -14.29
C PRO A 92 -4.48 -16.41 -13.03
N GLN A 93 -4.76 -17.49 -12.30
CA GLN A 93 -5.54 -17.41 -11.06
C GLN A 93 -4.79 -16.66 -9.96
N LYS A 94 -3.46 -16.77 -9.88
CA LYS A 94 -2.68 -16.01 -8.90
C LYS A 94 -2.56 -14.54 -9.29
N ALA A 95 -2.43 -14.25 -10.58
CA ALA A 95 -2.46 -12.87 -11.07
C ALA A 95 -3.79 -12.19 -10.68
N GLU A 96 -4.91 -12.84 -10.97
CA GLU A 96 -6.26 -12.35 -10.63
C GLU A 96 -6.41 -12.14 -9.13
N GLU A 97 -6.04 -13.13 -8.31
CA GLU A 97 -6.12 -13.00 -6.85
C GLU A 97 -5.31 -11.80 -6.32
N ILE A 98 -4.07 -11.64 -6.79
CA ILE A 98 -3.22 -10.53 -6.37
C ILE A 98 -3.82 -9.19 -6.82
N GLN A 99 -4.26 -9.09 -8.08
CA GLN A 99 -4.82 -7.88 -8.65
C GLN A 99 -6.08 -7.44 -7.92
N THR A 100 -7.02 -8.36 -7.67
CA THR A 100 -8.26 -8.06 -6.97
C THR A 100 -7.98 -7.62 -5.53
N LYS A 101 -7.26 -8.43 -4.74
CA LYS A 101 -6.98 -8.12 -3.33
C LYS A 101 -6.25 -6.79 -3.16
N LEU A 102 -5.22 -6.57 -3.99
CA LEU A 102 -4.41 -5.36 -3.89
C LEU A 102 -5.18 -4.12 -4.34
N SER A 103 -6.01 -4.23 -5.38
CA SER A 103 -6.87 -3.13 -5.82
C SER A 103 -7.85 -2.73 -4.73
N ASP A 104 -8.48 -3.71 -4.09
CA ASP A 104 -9.45 -3.51 -3.02
C ASP A 104 -8.78 -2.85 -1.80
N ASP A 105 -7.60 -3.34 -1.40
CA ASP A 105 -6.88 -2.80 -0.24
C ASP A 105 -6.41 -1.37 -0.47
N ILE A 106 -5.83 -1.04 -1.63
CA ILE A 106 -5.41 0.33 -1.94
C ILE A 106 -6.62 1.27 -1.93
N THR A 107 -7.69 0.91 -2.64
CA THR A 107 -8.90 1.73 -2.73
C THR A 107 -9.51 1.94 -1.34
N ARG A 108 -9.67 0.87 -0.56
CA ARG A 108 -10.31 0.90 0.76
C ARG A 108 -9.49 1.67 1.79
N LEU A 109 -8.16 1.56 1.77
CA LEU A 109 -7.30 2.17 2.78
C LEU A 109 -6.91 3.61 2.46
N THR A 110 -6.85 3.99 1.18
CA THR A 110 -6.35 5.30 0.76
C THR A 110 -7.38 6.18 0.08
N GLY A 111 -8.49 5.59 -0.38
CA GLY A 111 -9.50 6.29 -1.17
C GLY A 111 -9.07 6.64 -2.59
N LEU A 112 -7.87 6.23 -3.02
CA LEU A 112 -7.32 6.54 -4.33
C LEU A 112 -7.74 5.52 -5.38
N HIS A 113 -7.85 5.97 -6.63
CA HIS A 113 -8.17 5.10 -7.76
C HIS A 113 -6.94 4.27 -8.16
N VAL A 114 -7.14 2.99 -8.41
CA VAL A 114 -6.08 2.10 -8.91
C VAL A 114 -6.12 2.11 -10.44
N GLY A 115 -5.09 2.70 -11.06
CA GLY A 115 -4.98 2.76 -12.51
C GLY A 115 -4.53 1.42 -13.10
N THR A 116 -3.43 0.86 -12.60
CA THR A 116 -2.94 -0.46 -13.02
C THR A 116 -2.28 -1.25 -11.90
N ILE A 117 -2.47 -2.58 -11.95
CA ILE A 117 -1.69 -3.55 -11.18
C ILE A 117 -1.01 -4.51 -12.17
N HIS A 118 0.29 -4.35 -12.32
CA HIS A 118 1.13 -5.19 -13.15
C HIS A 118 1.84 -6.23 -12.30
N VAL A 119 1.46 -7.50 -12.46
CA VAL A 119 2.09 -8.64 -11.78
C VAL A 119 3.10 -9.31 -12.70
N LEU A 120 4.37 -9.35 -12.28
CA LEU A 120 5.45 -10.03 -12.98
C LEU A 120 5.92 -11.27 -12.20
N PHE A 121 5.67 -12.46 -12.75
CA PHE A 121 6.18 -13.71 -12.20
C PHE A 121 7.62 -13.94 -12.68
N ARG A 122 8.59 -13.92 -11.76
CA ARG A 122 10.02 -14.03 -12.08
C ARG A 122 10.50 -15.47 -12.15
N ASN A 123 10.16 -16.28 -11.14
CA ASN A 123 10.64 -17.65 -11.01
C ASN A 123 9.54 -18.61 -10.57
N VAL A 124 9.74 -19.89 -10.89
CA VAL A 124 8.99 -20.99 -10.30
C VAL A 124 9.84 -21.62 -9.20
N ILE A 125 9.28 -21.75 -7.99
CA ILE A 125 9.95 -22.32 -6.82
C ILE A 125 9.33 -23.65 -6.40
N PRO A 126 10.06 -24.53 -5.70
CA PRO A 126 9.48 -25.75 -5.14
C PRO A 126 8.30 -25.46 -4.20
N LYS A 127 7.35 -26.39 -4.14
CA LYS A 127 6.21 -26.30 -3.22
C LYS A 127 6.69 -26.30 -1.77
N GLY A 128 6.13 -25.41 -0.94
CA GLY A 128 6.47 -25.30 0.48
C GLY A 128 7.60 -24.29 0.77
N SER A 129 8.27 -23.77 -0.27
CA SER A 129 9.29 -22.73 -0.11
C SER A 129 8.71 -21.39 0.34
N ALA A 130 7.41 -21.12 0.15
CA ALA A 130 6.78 -19.89 0.63
C ALA A 130 6.61 -19.83 2.15
N LYS A 131 6.34 -20.97 2.80
CA LYS A 131 6.14 -21.03 4.27
C LYS A 131 7.45 -20.98 5.05
N ALA A 132 8.54 -21.51 4.48
CA ALA A 132 9.86 -21.46 5.10
C ALA A 132 10.45 -20.04 5.18
N GLN A 133 9.84 -19.08 4.49
CA GLN A 133 10.26 -17.68 4.43
C GLN A 133 9.50 -16.78 5.42
N GLU A 134 8.66 -17.35 6.29
CA GLU A 134 7.92 -16.60 7.32
C GLU A 134 8.41 -16.87 8.74
N GLU A 135 9.42 -17.73 8.93
CA GLU A 135 10.02 -17.91 10.24
C GLU A 135 11.12 -16.86 10.46
N PRO A 136 11.10 -16.13 11.59
CA PRO A 136 12.24 -15.29 11.94
C PRO A 136 13.46 -16.18 12.09
N ALA A 137 14.58 -15.79 11.48
CA ALA A 137 15.85 -16.47 11.72
C ALA A 137 16.10 -16.52 13.23
N THR A 138 15.94 -17.70 13.83
CA THR A 138 16.25 -17.92 15.24
C THR A 138 17.73 -17.63 15.41
N GLU A 139 18.04 -16.48 16.00
CA GLU A 139 19.38 -16.08 16.37
C GLU A 139 19.86 -17.11 17.41
N GLN A 140 20.73 -18.04 16.98
CA GLN A 140 21.40 -18.94 17.90
C GLN A 140 22.38 -18.10 18.71
N VAL A 141 22.06 -17.90 19.99
CA VAL A 141 22.88 -17.22 21.00
C VAL A 141 23.98 -18.15 21.50
#